data_AF-A0A6I9N6F1-F1
#
_entry.id   AF-A0A6I9N6F1-F1
#
_cell.length_a   1.000
_cell.length_b   1.000
_cell.length_c   1.000
_cell.angle_alpha   90.00
_cell.angle_beta   90.00
_cell.angle_gamma   90.00
#
_symmetry.space_group_name_H-M   'P 1'
#
loop_
_entity.id
_entity.type
_entity.pdbx_description
1 polymer ?
#
loop_
_entity_poly.entity_id
_entity_poly.type
_entity_poly.pdbx_seq_one_letter_code
_entity_poly.pdbx_strand_id
1 'polypeptide(L)'
;MRSAIFVHAIFISNDMRLNSWFDPSWRKRMLLTLKSNKYKSNMVHMLLGVSLQICLTKNSTLEPVLTLYINPFGGSHSESWYIPVNENNFPDWQATKLDLPFECYNWTLTLGNKWKTFFETIHIYLRSRIKTQTGVNDSLYYEPLEVTDPARNLGYMKINSIQVFGYSMHFDPEAIRDLILQLDYPYTQGSQDTAMLQLMEIRDRVNRLSPPGQQRLDLFSCLLRHRLKMTASEVVRIHATLQAFSSRLLNTMDYETTKLCS
;
A
#
# COMPACT_ATOMS: atom_id res chain seq x y z
N MET A 1 -19.68 -13.53 -8.27
CA MET A 1 -18.73 -13.48 -7.13
C MET A 1 -17.48 -14.28 -7.52
N ARG A 2 -16.38 -13.61 -7.87
CA ARG A 2 -15.08 -14.30 -8.03
C ARG A 2 -14.48 -14.42 -6.64
N SER A 3 -14.11 -15.65 -6.25
CA SER A 3 -13.45 -15.98 -4.98
C SER A 3 -12.30 -15.02 -4.71
N ALA A 4 -12.43 -14.15 -3.71
CA ALA A 4 -11.33 -13.30 -3.28
C ALA A 4 -10.26 -14.20 -2.67
N ILE A 5 -9.11 -14.30 -3.33
CA ILE A 5 -7.98 -15.05 -2.80
C ILE A 5 -7.41 -14.21 -1.64
N PHE A 6 -7.23 -14.83 -0.48
CA PHE A 6 -6.60 -14.17 0.66
C PHE A 6 -5.10 -14.14 0.44
N VAL A 7 -4.49 -12.97 0.63
CA VAL A 7 -3.02 -12.88 0.70
C VAL A 7 -2.63 -12.92 2.16
N HIS A 8 -1.75 -13.85 2.50
CA HIS A 8 -1.21 -13.91 3.85
C HIS A 8 -0.36 -12.66 4.11
N ALA A 9 -0.83 -11.81 5.01
CA ALA A 9 -0.12 -10.63 5.49
C ALA A 9 -0.04 -10.70 7.02
N ILE A 10 1.15 -10.45 7.55
CA ILE A 10 1.42 -10.56 8.99
C ILE A 10 1.28 -9.17 9.60
N PHE A 11 0.50 -9.08 10.66
CA PHE A 11 0.39 -7.87 11.46
C PHE A 11 1.62 -7.67 12.34
N ILE A 12 2.24 -6.50 12.22
CA ILE A 12 3.47 -6.10 12.91
C ILE A 12 3.28 -4.65 13.37
N SER A 13 2.57 -4.43 14.47
CA SER A 13 2.47 -3.09 15.09
C SER A 13 3.15 -3.10 16.46
N ASN A 14 3.89 -2.03 16.75
CA ASN A 14 4.42 -1.77 18.08
C ASN A 14 3.43 -1.00 18.95
N ASP A 15 2.46 -0.32 18.33
CA ASP A 15 1.52 0.57 19.03
C ASP A 15 0.36 -0.21 19.65
N MET A 16 -0.04 -1.33 19.04
CA MET A 16 -1.15 -2.12 19.55
C MET A 16 -1.03 -3.61 19.16
N ARG A 17 -1.75 -4.44 19.92
CA ARG A 17 -1.89 -5.87 19.65
C ARG A 17 -3.32 -6.16 19.21
N LEU A 18 -3.47 -7.01 18.20
CA LEU A 18 -4.78 -7.48 17.78
C LEU A 18 -5.51 -8.15 18.96
N ASN A 19 -6.84 -8.07 18.91
CA ASN A 19 -7.76 -8.59 19.91
C ASN A 19 -7.52 -8.06 21.34
N SER A 20 -6.88 -6.89 21.49
CA SER A 20 -6.69 -6.21 22.77
C SER A 20 -7.44 -4.87 22.75
N TRP A 21 -8.16 -4.58 23.84
CA TRP A 21 -8.77 -3.26 24.04
C TRP A 21 -7.69 -2.22 24.34
N PHE A 22 -7.84 -1.04 23.77
CA PHE A 22 -6.98 0.10 24.03
C PHE A 22 -7.81 1.38 24.08
N ASP A 23 -7.33 2.36 24.82
CA ASP A 23 -7.92 3.70 24.86
C ASP A 23 -7.33 4.51 23.69
N PRO A 24 -8.10 4.91 22.67
CA PRO A 24 -7.54 5.65 21.54
C PRO A 24 -7.17 7.09 21.88
N SER A 25 -7.54 7.62 23.06
CA SER A 25 -7.18 8.98 23.49
C SER A 25 -5.71 9.13 23.90
N TRP A 26 -5.05 8.03 24.29
CA TRP A 26 -3.65 8.02 24.75
C TRP A 26 -2.64 8.46 23.68
N ARG A 27 -3.02 8.39 22.40
CA ARG A 27 -2.18 8.69 21.24
C ARG A 27 -3.03 9.24 20.12
N LYS A 28 -2.62 10.40 19.59
CA LYS A 28 -3.29 11.07 18.46
C LYS A 28 -3.39 10.20 17.19
N ARG A 29 -2.46 9.26 17.01
CA ARG A 29 -2.36 8.41 15.83
C ARG A 29 -1.69 7.09 16.20
N MET A 30 -2.27 5.97 15.79
CA MET A 30 -1.64 4.65 15.89
C MET A 30 -1.26 4.17 14.50
N LEU A 31 -0.08 3.57 14.38
CA LEU A 31 0.41 2.95 13.15
C LEU A 31 0.26 1.43 13.24
N LEU A 32 -0.55 0.89 12.33
CA LEU A 32 -0.71 -0.53 12.12
C LEU A 32 0.05 -0.91 10.86
N THR A 33 0.92 -1.91 10.93
CA THR A 33 1.68 -2.34 9.76
C THR A 33 1.37 -3.80 9.43
N LEU A 34 1.09 -4.08 8.17
CA LEU A 34 0.95 -5.43 7.64
C LEU A 34 2.10 -5.69 6.66
N LYS A 35 2.73 -6.87 6.74
CA LYS A 35 3.81 -7.27 5.81
C LYS A 35 3.49 -8.62 5.17
N SER A 36 3.50 -8.69 3.83
CA SER A 36 3.19 -9.91 3.07
C SER A 36 4.39 -10.85 2.95
N ASN A 37 5.61 -10.30 2.83
CA ASN A 37 6.79 -11.06 2.41
C ASN A 37 7.81 -11.40 3.50
N LYS A 38 7.39 -11.54 4.77
CA LYS A 38 8.33 -11.85 5.86
C LYS A 38 9.10 -13.16 5.65
N TYR A 39 8.51 -14.14 4.93
CA TYR A 39 9.06 -15.49 4.78
C TYR A 39 9.17 -16.02 3.35
N LYS A 40 8.64 -15.32 2.32
CA LYS A 40 8.56 -15.81 0.93
C LYS A 40 9.04 -14.79 -0.11
N SER A 41 10.32 -14.45 -0.10
CA SER A 41 10.92 -13.42 -0.97
C SER A 41 10.84 -13.67 -2.48
N ASN A 42 10.27 -14.79 -2.94
CA ASN A 42 10.08 -15.12 -4.35
C ASN A 42 8.62 -14.87 -4.81
N MET A 43 7.83 -14.14 -4.03
CA MET A 43 6.48 -13.72 -4.42
C MET A 43 6.37 -12.20 -4.46
N VAL A 44 5.53 -11.68 -5.36
CA VAL A 44 5.01 -10.31 -5.32
C VAL A 44 3.50 -10.38 -5.16
N HIS A 45 2.92 -9.42 -4.45
CA HIS A 45 1.51 -9.47 -4.07
C HIS A 45 0.75 -8.29 -4.63
N MET A 46 -0.45 -8.57 -5.13
CA MET A 46 -1.40 -7.57 -5.61
C MET A 46 -2.48 -7.35 -4.56
N LEU A 47 -2.68 -6.10 -4.19
CA LEU A 47 -3.72 -5.65 -3.28
C LEU A 47 -5.02 -5.39 -4.05
N LEU A 48 -6.10 -6.03 -3.62
CA LEU A 48 -7.46 -5.80 -4.13
C LEU A 48 -8.40 -5.22 -3.07
N GLY A 49 -8.02 -5.29 -1.79
CA GLY A 49 -8.77 -4.69 -0.70
C GLY A 49 -8.20 -5.05 0.67
N VAL A 50 -8.72 -4.38 1.70
CA VAL A 50 -8.39 -4.63 3.10
C VAL A 50 -9.68 -4.62 3.91
N SER A 51 -9.82 -5.53 4.87
CA SER A 51 -10.88 -5.52 5.86
C SER A 51 -10.32 -5.49 7.28
N LEU A 52 -10.91 -4.66 8.14
CA LEU A 52 -10.60 -4.56 9.56
C LEU A 52 -11.88 -4.78 10.36
N GLN A 53 -11.83 -5.67 11.34
CA GLN A 53 -12.90 -5.80 12.31
C GLN A 53 -12.59 -4.92 13.52
N ILE A 54 -13.33 -3.84 13.67
CA ILE A 54 -13.16 -2.85 14.74
C ILE A 54 -14.38 -2.91 15.67
N CYS A 55 -14.13 -3.03 16.97
CA CYS A 55 -15.13 -3.00 18.02
C CYS A 55 -14.92 -1.80 18.92
N LEU A 56 -16.04 -1.19 19.33
CA LEU A 56 -16.10 -0.12 20.30
C LEU A 56 -16.89 -0.58 21.52
N THR A 57 -16.57 -0.01 22.69
CA THR A 57 -17.42 -0.16 23.87
C THR A 57 -18.80 0.44 23.63
N LYS A 58 -19.83 -0.09 24.31
CA LYS A 58 -21.19 0.46 24.21
C LYS A 58 -21.21 1.96 24.54
N ASN A 59 -22.00 2.74 23.80
CA ASN A 59 -22.13 4.19 23.95
C ASN A 59 -20.83 4.98 23.73
N SER A 60 -19.85 4.40 23.02
CA SER A 60 -18.65 5.14 22.66
C SER A 60 -18.99 6.29 21.72
N THR A 61 -18.42 7.46 22.01
CA THR A 61 -18.51 8.62 21.11
C THR A 61 -17.41 8.61 20.05
N LEU A 62 -16.63 7.53 19.94
CA LEU A 62 -15.50 7.46 19.03
C LEU A 62 -15.91 7.00 17.64
N GLU A 63 -15.26 7.57 16.63
CA GLU A 63 -15.35 7.14 15.25
C GLU A 63 -13.93 6.85 14.72
N PRO A 64 -13.67 5.63 14.21
CA PRO A 64 -12.37 5.31 13.63
C PRO A 64 -12.21 5.97 12.27
N VAL A 65 -11.05 6.58 12.05
CA VAL A 65 -10.64 7.14 10.76
C VAL A 65 -9.38 6.42 10.31
N LEU A 66 -9.44 5.81 9.13
CA LEU A 66 -8.40 4.96 8.58
C LEU A 66 -7.75 5.62 7.38
N THR A 67 -6.42 5.72 7.40
CA THR A 67 -5.61 6.21 6.29
C THR A 67 -4.59 5.18 5.88
N LEU A 68 -4.49 4.87 4.58
CA LEU A 68 -3.61 3.82 4.06
C LEU A 68 -2.44 4.41 3.27
N TYR A 69 -1.25 3.88 3.55
CA TYR A 69 -0.06 4.07 2.74
C TYR A 69 0.48 2.70 2.34
N ILE A 70 0.75 2.51 1.05
CA ILE A 70 1.18 1.23 0.49
C ILE A 70 2.62 1.33 0.02
N ASN A 71 3.47 0.47 0.57
CA ASN A 71 4.81 0.24 0.03
C ASN A 71 4.76 -1.01 -0.88
N PRO A 72 5.11 -0.89 -2.16
CA PRO A 72 4.99 -1.99 -3.13
C PRO A 72 6.02 -3.11 -2.94
N PHE A 73 7.24 -2.82 -2.48
CA PHE A 73 8.38 -3.75 -2.55
C PHE A 73 9.35 -3.73 -1.36
N GLY A 74 9.08 -2.91 -0.35
CA GLY A 74 9.91 -2.71 0.82
C GLY A 74 9.09 -2.51 2.09
N GLY A 75 9.71 -1.87 3.08
CA GLY A 75 9.09 -1.61 4.39
C GLY A 75 9.00 -0.14 4.78
N SER A 76 9.70 0.75 4.07
CA SER A 76 9.78 2.16 4.48
C SER A 76 8.45 2.87 4.29
N HIS A 77 8.05 3.63 5.31
CA HIS A 77 6.88 4.49 5.23
C HIS A 77 7.09 5.65 4.24
N SER A 78 8.32 6.20 4.15
CA SER A 78 8.62 7.31 3.24
C SER A 78 8.55 6.95 1.76
N GLU A 79 8.65 5.66 1.44
CA GLU A 79 8.55 5.11 0.08
C GLU A 79 7.19 4.46 -0.17
N SER A 80 6.19 4.89 0.62
CA SER A 80 4.81 4.44 0.47
C SER A 80 3.98 5.51 -0.22
N TRP A 81 3.04 5.10 -1.06
CA TRP A 81 2.10 6.02 -1.69
C TRP A 81 0.78 6.04 -0.90
N TYR A 82 0.13 7.19 -0.89
CA TYR A 82 -1.12 7.44 -0.15
C TYR A 82 -2.34 6.95 -0.94
N ILE A 83 -3.22 6.17 -0.30
CA ILE A 83 -4.51 5.79 -0.88
C ILE A 83 -5.52 6.93 -0.68
N PRO A 84 -6.04 7.55 -1.76
CA PRO A 84 -6.95 8.69 -1.69
C PRO A 84 -8.41 8.22 -1.53
N VAL A 85 -8.71 7.61 -0.39
CA VAL A 85 -10.04 7.06 -0.08
C VAL A 85 -11.12 8.14 -0.26
N ASN A 86 -12.18 7.81 -1.00
CA ASN A 86 -13.31 8.71 -1.30
C ASN A 86 -12.96 9.96 -2.14
N GLU A 87 -11.80 10.01 -2.80
CA GLU A 87 -11.43 11.10 -3.71
C GLU A 87 -11.44 10.62 -5.18
N ASN A 88 -11.81 11.47 -6.14
CA ASN A 88 -11.65 11.20 -7.59
C ASN A 88 -12.18 9.82 -8.08
N ASN A 89 -13.32 9.38 -7.55
CA ASN A 89 -13.94 8.05 -7.80
C ASN A 89 -13.18 6.85 -7.19
N PHE A 90 -12.25 7.11 -6.28
CA PHE A 90 -11.64 6.07 -5.48
C PHE A 90 -12.68 5.51 -4.49
N PRO A 91 -12.70 4.19 -4.23
CA PRO A 91 -13.63 3.58 -3.30
C PRO A 91 -13.54 4.17 -1.89
N ASP A 92 -14.68 4.21 -1.21
CA ASP A 92 -14.77 4.53 0.22
C ASP A 92 -14.83 3.25 1.07
N TRP A 93 -14.62 3.41 2.37
CA TRP A 93 -14.84 2.36 3.36
C TRP A 93 -16.31 1.98 3.46
N GLN A 94 -16.56 0.68 3.47
CA GLN A 94 -17.86 0.12 3.79
C GLN A 94 -17.83 -0.48 5.19
N ALA A 95 -18.67 0.05 6.09
CA ALA A 95 -18.80 -0.43 7.46
C ALA A 95 -20.06 -1.29 7.61
N THR A 96 -19.88 -2.59 7.85
CA THR A 96 -21.00 -3.52 8.08
C THR A 96 -21.05 -3.90 9.55
N LYS A 97 -22.16 -3.61 10.23
CA LYS A 97 -22.36 -3.95 11.64
C LYS A 97 -22.40 -5.47 11.84
N LEU A 98 -21.77 -5.94 12.90
CA LEU A 98 -21.78 -7.33 13.32
C LEU A 98 -22.82 -7.55 14.43
N ASP A 99 -23.46 -8.72 14.40
CA ASP A 99 -24.42 -9.13 15.43
C ASP A 99 -23.67 -9.62 16.68
N LEU A 100 -23.11 -8.67 17.43
CA LEU A 100 -22.35 -8.90 18.65
C LEU A 100 -22.82 -7.94 19.75
N PRO A 101 -22.60 -8.26 21.04
CA PRO A 101 -23.00 -7.39 22.16
C PRO A 101 -22.31 -6.01 22.18
N PHE A 102 -21.21 -5.86 21.46
CA PHE A 102 -20.43 -4.62 21.34
C PHE A 102 -20.73 -3.93 20.00
N GLU A 103 -20.36 -2.65 19.89
CA GLU A 103 -20.45 -1.92 18.63
C GLU A 103 -19.30 -2.33 17.70
N CYS A 104 -19.44 -3.51 17.09
CA CYS A 104 -18.47 -4.10 16.18
C CYS A 104 -18.87 -3.95 14.73
N TYR A 105 -17.92 -3.55 13.88
CA TYR A 105 -18.11 -3.35 12.46
C TYR A 105 -16.94 -3.96 11.68
N ASN A 106 -17.26 -4.53 10.51
CA ASN A 106 -16.27 -4.83 9.49
C ASN A 106 -16.12 -3.63 8.57
N TRP A 107 -14.97 -2.98 8.64
CA TRP A 107 -14.56 -1.90 7.77
C TRP A 107 -13.81 -2.47 6.58
N THR A 108 -14.42 -2.45 5.39
CA THR A 108 -13.84 -3.02 4.17
C THR A 108 -13.63 -1.95 3.12
N LEU A 109 -12.40 -1.86 2.61
CA LEU A 109 -12.04 -1.06 1.44
C LEU A 109 -11.80 -2.01 0.26
N THR A 110 -12.62 -1.90 -0.78
CA THR A 110 -12.52 -2.76 -1.97
C THR A 110 -11.99 -1.95 -3.16
N LEU A 111 -10.75 -2.20 -3.55
CA LEU A 111 -10.09 -1.54 -4.68
C LEU A 111 -10.56 -2.08 -6.03
N GLY A 112 -10.83 -3.40 -6.09
CA GLY A 112 -11.16 -4.09 -7.34
C GLY A 112 -10.05 -4.01 -8.38
N ASN A 113 -10.37 -4.30 -9.65
CA ASN A 113 -9.36 -4.36 -10.71
C ASN A 113 -8.84 -2.99 -11.17
N LYS A 114 -9.65 -1.94 -11.02
CA LYS A 114 -9.29 -0.58 -11.47
C LYS A 114 -8.18 0.02 -10.60
N TRP A 115 -8.24 -0.23 -9.30
CA TRP A 115 -7.38 0.41 -8.30
C TRP A 115 -6.36 -0.55 -7.67
N LYS A 116 -6.19 -1.74 -8.25
CA LYS A 116 -5.24 -2.75 -7.76
C LYS A 116 -3.80 -2.23 -7.84
N THR A 117 -2.99 -2.60 -6.87
CA THR A 117 -1.58 -2.17 -6.80
C THR A 117 -0.70 -3.27 -6.20
N PHE A 118 0.61 -3.16 -6.36
CA PHE A 118 1.54 -3.99 -5.61
C PHE A 118 1.55 -3.63 -4.13
N PHE A 119 1.79 -4.62 -3.26
CA PHE A 119 2.11 -4.37 -1.87
C PHE A 119 3.10 -5.38 -1.30
N GLU A 120 4.05 -4.87 -0.53
CA GLU A 120 4.86 -5.64 0.41
C GLU A 120 4.52 -5.26 1.84
N THR A 121 4.32 -3.96 2.08
CA THR A 121 3.95 -3.41 3.38
C THR A 121 2.75 -2.47 3.24
N ILE A 122 1.77 -2.63 4.12
CA ILE A 122 0.61 -1.73 4.25
C ILE A 122 0.75 -1.02 5.60
N HIS A 123 0.83 0.29 5.57
CA HIS A 123 0.81 1.15 6.74
C HIS A 123 -0.59 1.75 6.87
N ILE A 124 -1.30 1.39 7.93
CA ILE A 124 -2.63 1.89 8.23
C ILE A 124 -2.51 2.80 9.44
N TYR A 125 -2.83 4.06 9.26
CA TYR A 125 -2.97 4.97 10.37
C TYR A 125 -4.40 5.00 10.83
N LEU A 126 -4.57 4.68 12.10
CA LEU A 126 -5.82 4.77 12.80
C LEU A 126 -5.80 6.03 13.67
N ARG A 127 -6.79 6.87 13.45
CA ARG A 127 -7.13 8.00 14.31
C ARG A 127 -8.53 7.78 14.87
N SER A 128 -8.80 8.34 16.03
CA SER A 128 -10.16 8.45 16.55
C SER A 128 -10.64 9.90 16.46
N ARG A 129 -11.90 10.08 16.08
CA ARG A 129 -12.63 11.34 16.18
C ARG A 129 -13.75 11.21 17.21
N ILE A 130 -14.16 12.33 17.81
CA ILE A 130 -15.31 12.37 18.70
C ILE A 130 -16.55 12.75 17.87
N LYS A 131 -17.60 11.92 17.92
CA LYS A 131 -18.90 12.22 17.33
C LYS A 131 -19.53 13.40 18.08
N THR A 132 -19.71 14.53 17.42
CA THR A 132 -20.47 15.67 17.96
C THR A 132 -21.96 15.48 17.68
N GLN A 133 -22.78 15.52 18.73
CA GLN A 133 -24.24 15.63 18.59
C GLN A 133 -24.62 17.10 18.45
N THR A 134 -24.60 17.66 17.24
CA THR A 134 -25.27 18.95 16.97
C THR A 134 -25.72 19.02 15.52
N GLY A 135 -27.04 18.98 15.31
CA GLY A 135 -27.72 19.15 14.02
C GLY A 135 -27.65 20.59 13.52
N VAL A 136 -26.47 21.02 13.08
CA VAL A 136 -26.28 22.25 12.30
C VAL A 136 -25.40 21.87 11.12
N ASN A 137 -25.82 22.28 9.91
CA ASN A 137 -25.32 21.89 8.59
C ASN A 137 -23.86 22.27 8.27
N ASP A 138 -22.91 22.05 9.17
CA ASP A 138 -21.50 22.11 8.85
C ASP A 138 -20.72 21.16 9.76
N SER A 139 -20.19 20.08 9.17
CA SER A 139 -19.42 19.06 9.87
C SER A 139 -18.06 19.62 10.27
N LEU A 140 -18.01 20.38 11.36
CA LEU A 140 -16.75 20.82 11.98
C LEU A 140 -16.12 19.63 12.70
N TYR A 141 -15.30 18.89 11.96
CA TYR A 141 -14.43 17.84 12.48
C TYR A 141 -13.30 18.47 13.30
N TYR A 142 -13.41 18.46 14.62
CA TYR A 142 -12.25 18.74 15.46
C TYR A 142 -11.33 17.51 15.43
N GLU A 143 -10.07 17.68 14.99
CA GLU A 143 -8.99 16.85 15.55
C GLU A 143 -9.08 16.97 17.08
N PRO A 144 -8.84 15.91 17.87
CA PRO A 144 -8.94 16.00 19.32
C PRO A 144 -8.03 17.14 19.80
N LEU A 145 -8.64 18.31 20.05
CA LEU A 145 -8.02 19.40 20.76
C LEU A 145 -7.50 18.80 22.06
N GLU A 146 -6.30 19.22 22.45
CA GLU A 146 -5.63 18.82 23.68
C GLU A 146 -6.69 18.63 24.77
N VAL A 147 -6.86 17.37 25.17
CA VAL A 147 -7.96 16.93 26.03
C VAL A 147 -7.88 17.76 27.31
N THR A 148 -8.72 18.79 27.39
CA THR A 148 -8.78 19.73 28.51
C THR A 148 -9.47 19.10 29.72
N ASP A 149 -10.03 17.90 29.56
CA ASP A 149 -10.65 17.15 30.65
C ASP A 149 -10.39 15.62 30.51
N PRO A 150 -9.37 15.08 31.20
CA PRO A 150 -9.07 13.64 31.23
C PRO A 150 -10.18 12.79 31.89
N ALA A 151 -11.25 13.40 32.43
CA ALA A 151 -12.37 12.69 33.04
C ALA A 151 -13.46 12.23 32.05
N ARG A 152 -13.41 12.65 30.77
CA ARG A 152 -14.38 12.19 29.76
C ARG A 152 -13.99 10.82 29.21
N ASN A 153 -14.67 9.78 29.67
CA ASN A 153 -14.54 8.43 29.10
C ASN A 153 -15.12 8.41 27.66
N LEU A 154 -14.26 8.53 26.65
CA LEU A 154 -14.63 8.49 25.23
C LEU A 154 -14.96 7.05 24.76
N GLY A 155 -14.58 6.04 25.54
CA GLY A 155 -14.72 4.62 25.25
C GLY A 155 -13.41 3.98 24.79
N TYR A 156 -13.42 2.64 24.72
CA TYR A 156 -12.27 1.86 24.26
C TYR A 156 -12.53 1.30 22.87
N MET A 157 -11.45 1.06 22.14
CA MET A 157 -11.47 0.43 20.82
C MET A 157 -10.69 -0.88 20.84
N LYS A 158 -11.10 -1.84 20.01
CA LYS A 158 -10.39 -3.11 19.80
C LYS A 158 -10.41 -3.45 18.31
N ILE A 159 -9.25 -3.81 17.76
CA ILE A 159 -9.16 -4.37 16.42
C ILE A 159 -9.02 -5.89 16.57
N ASN A 160 -10.04 -6.65 16.19
CA ASN A 160 -10.03 -8.10 16.35
C ASN A 160 -9.15 -8.78 15.31
N SER A 161 -9.30 -8.38 14.05
CA SER A 161 -8.61 -8.99 12.91
C SER A 161 -8.43 -7.99 11.79
N ILE A 162 -7.39 -8.22 10.99
CA ILE A 162 -7.15 -7.50 9.74
C ILE A 162 -6.91 -8.54 8.65
N GLN A 163 -7.56 -8.38 7.51
CA GLN A 163 -7.47 -9.27 6.36
C GLN A 163 -7.13 -8.49 5.10
N VAL A 164 -6.29 -9.09 4.25
CA VAL A 164 -5.90 -8.52 2.97
C VAL A 164 -6.40 -9.40 1.85
N PHE A 165 -7.11 -8.80 0.90
CA PHE A 165 -7.64 -9.46 -0.28
C PHE A 165 -6.73 -9.17 -1.47
N GLY A 166 -6.44 -10.18 -2.28
CA GLY A 166 -5.45 -10.01 -3.34
C GLY A 166 -5.10 -11.30 -4.05
N TYR A 167 -3.92 -11.31 -4.67
CA TYR A 167 -3.32 -12.54 -5.17
C TYR A 167 -1.80 -12.42 -5.17
N SER A 168 -1.12 -13.55 -5.22
CA SER A 168 0.34 -13.61 -5.22
C SER A 168 0.82 -14.15 -6.56
N MET A 169 1.88 -13.56 -7.09
CA MET A 169 2.55 -14.00 -8.32
C MET A 169 3.98 -14.38 -7.99
N HIS A 170 4.49 -15.41 -8.67
CA HIS A 170 5.90 -15.75 -8.56
C HIS A 170 6.76 -14.62 -9.12
N PHE A 171 7.88 -14.37 -8.47
CA PHE A 171 8.84 -13.37 -8.84
C PHE A 171 10.23 -13.98 -8.77
N ASP A 172 10.88 -14.06 -9.94
CA ASP A 172 12.24 -14.54 -10.08
C ASP A 172 13.19 -13.34 -10.21
N PRO A 173 13.90 -12.95 -9.13
CA PRO A 173 14.87 -11.86 -9.19
C PRO A 173 16.09 -12.21 -10.05
N GLU A 174 16.46 -13.48 -10.18
CA GLU A 174 17.66 -13.87 -10.92
C GLU A 174 17.44 -13.72 -12.41
N ALA A 175 16.24 -14.06 -12.92
CA ALA A 175 15.90 -13.82 -14.33
C ALA A 175 16.08 -12.34 -14.75
N ILE A 176 15.72 -11.39 -13.88
CA ILE A 176 15.91 -9.96 -14.18
C ILE A 176 17.38 -9.56 -14.05
N ARG A 177 18.11 -10.12 -13.09
CA ARG A 177 19.56 -9.90 -12.95
C ARG A 177 20.33 -10.40 -14.17
N ASP A 178 19.96 -11.55 -14.71
CA ASP A 178 20.57 -12.11 -15.91
C ASP A 178 20.38 -11.19 -17.12
N LEU A 179 19.19 -10.60 -17.27
CA LEU A 179 18.96 -9.57 -18.30
C LEU A 179 19.86 -8.35 -18.11
N ILE A 180 20.03 -7.90 -16.85
CA ILE A 180 20.91 -6.76 -16.53
C ILE A 180 22.38 -7.11 -16.83
N LEU A 181 22.82 -8.33 -16.49
CA LEU A 181 24.17 -8.80 -16.78
C LEU A 181 24.45 -8.84 -18.28
N GLN A 182 23.45 -9.22 -19.10
CA GLN A 182 23.58 -9.20 -20.57
C GLN A 182 23.73 -7.79 -21.15
N LEU A 183 23.39 -6.72 -20.40
CA LEU A 183 23.67 -5.35 -20.84
C LEU A 183 25.17 -5.03 -20.76
N ASP A 184 25.85 -5.58 -19.76
CA ASP A 184 27.27 -5.34 -19.47
C ASP A 184 28.19 -6.35 -20.17
N TYR A 185 27.75 -7.61 -20.26
CA TYR A 185 28.48 -8.73 -20.84
C TYR A 185 27.63 -9.46 -21.89
N PRO A 186 27.31 -8.83 -23.03
CA PRO A 186 26.51 -9.44 -24.07
C PRO A 186 27.26 -10.59 -24.76
N TYR A 187 26.59 -11.72 -24.98
CA TYR A 187 27.13 -12.82 -25.78
C TYR A 187 27.27 -12.45 -27.26
N THR A 188 26.35 -11.61 -27.77
CA THR A 188 26.33 -11.00 -29.11
C THR A 188 25.66 -9.62 -29.05
N GLN A 189 25.87 -8.74 -30.03
CA GLN A 189 25.13 -7.46 -30.09
C GLN A 189 23.60 -7.68 -30.07
N GLY A 190 23.09 -8.68 -30.80
CA GLY A 190 21.66 -9.02 -30.79
C GLY A 190 21.12 -9.46 -29.42
N SER A 191 21.96 -10.07 -28.57
CA SER A 191 21.56 -10.41 -27.19
C SER A 191 21.38 -9.17 -26.31
N GLN A 192 22.18 -8.12 -26.54
CA GLN A 192 22.06 -6.87 -25.79
C GLN A 192 20.75 -6.16 -26.09
N ASP A 193 20.40 -6.02 -27.37
CA ASP A 193 19.16 -5.36 -27.81
C ASP A 193 17.92 -6.14 -27.31
N THR A 194 17.99 -7.47 -27.33
CA THR A 194 16.91 -8.33 -26.80
C THR A 194 16.71 -8.11 -25.30
N ALA A 195 17.80 -8.06 -24.52
CA ALA A 195 17.73 -7.80 -23.09
C ALA A 195 17.17 -6.40 -22.78
N MET A 196 17.55 -5.38 -23.55
CA MET A 196 17.00 -4.02 -23.43
C MET A 196 15.48 -4.01 -23.68
N LEU A 197 15.01 -4.64 -24.76
CA LEU A 197 13.59 -4.71 -25.08
C LEU A 197 12.79 -5.40 -23.98
N GLN A 198 13.30 -6.50 -23.42
CA GLN A 198 12.65 -7.21 -22.32
C GLN A 198 12.59 -6.36 -21.04
N LEU A 199 13.67 -5.67 -20.69
CA LEU A 199 13.69 -4.76 -19.54
C LEU A 199 12.73 -3.58 -19.71
N MET A 200 12.60 -3.03 -20.92
CA MET A 200 11.60 -2.00 -21.24
C MET A 200 10.17 -2.52 -21.08
N GLU A 201 9.88 -3.74 -21.55
CA GLU A 201 8.57 -4.37 -21.37
C GLU A 201 8.26 -4.57 -19.89
N ILE A 202 9.22 -5.07 -19.11
CA ILE A 202 9.09 -5.24 -17.66
C ILE A 202 8.81 -3.89 -16.98
N ARG A 203 9.59 -2.85 -17.29
CA ARG A 203 9.38 -1.49 -16.77
C ARG A 203 7.96 -1.01 -17.03
N ASP A 204 7.50 -1.12 -18.27
CA ASP A 204 6.16 -0.70 -18.65
C ASP A 204 5.06 -1.50 -17.95
N ARG A 205 5.17 -2.83 -17.89
CA ARG A 205 4.20 -3.68 -17.20
C ARG A 205 4.13 -3.44 -15.70
N VAL A 206 5.28 -3.21 -15.06
CA VAL A 206 5.36 -2.91 -13.62
C VAL A 206 4.77 -1.53 -13.33
N ASN A 207 5.16 -0.51 -14.09
CA ASN A 207 4.68 0.86 -13.88
C ASN A 207 3.21 1.05 -14.28
N ARG A 208 2.66 0.24 -15.20
CA ARG A 208 1.20 0.21 -15.47
C ARG A 208 0.35 -0.22 -14.28
N LEU A 209 0.95 -0.91 -13.29
CA LEU A 209 0.29 -1.26 -12.03
C LEU A 209 0.46 -0.18 -10.96
N SER A 210 1.05 0.97 -11.30
CA SER A 210 0.95 2.15 -10.45
C SER A 210 -0.52 2.50 -10.26
N PRO A 211 -0.92 2.91 -9.05
CA PRO A 211 -2.26 3.43 -8.84
C PRO A 211 -2.55 4.59 -9.81
N PRO A 212 -3.79 4.77 -10.27
CA PRO A 212 -4.16 5.91 -11.09
C PRO A 212 -3.93 7.21 -10.30
N GLY A 213 -3.27 8.15 -10.95
CA GLY A 213 -2.90 9.46 -10.42
C GLY A 213 -2.44 10.36 -11.56
N GLN A 214 -2.02 11.58 -11.24
CA GLN A 214 -1.61 12.56 -12.25
C GLN A 214 -0.41 12.08 -13.08
N GLN A 215 0.52 11.37 -12.45
CA GLN A 215 1.66 10.71 -13.08
C GLN A 215 1.81 9.30 -12.53
N ARG A 216 2.37 8.39 -13.35
CA ARG A 216 2.63 7.01 -12.93
C ARG A 216 3.80 6.98 -11.95
N LEU A 217 3.70 6.15 -10.92
CA LEU A 217 4.81 5.91 -10.01
C LEU A 217 5.87 5.04 -10.69
N ASP A 218 7.15 5.35 -10.46
CA ASP A 218 8.27 4.53 -10.91
C ASP A 218 8.48 3.29 -10.03
N LEU A 219 7.54 2.35 -10.14
CA LEU A 219 7.56 1.07 -9.45
C LEU A 219 8.70 0.18 -9.92
N PHE A 220 9.16 0.33 -11.17
CA PHE A 220 10.27 -0.42 -11.72
C PHE A 220 11.57 -0.11 -10.96
N SER A 221 11.89 1.18 -10.74
CA SER A 221 13.05 1.55 -9.93
C SER A 221 12.95 0.99 -8.52
N CYS A 222 11.78 1.06 -7.88
CA CYS A 222 11.55 0.44 -6.57
C CYS A 222 11.80 -1.07 -6.56
N LEU A 223 11.36 -1.77 -7.62
CA LEU A 223 11.56 -3.21 -7.77
C LEU A 223 13.05 -3.55 -7.87
N LEU A 224 13.81 -2.84 -8.72
CA LEU A 224 15.26 -3.02 -8.82
C LEU A 224 15.95 -2.76 -7.47
N ARG A 225 15.52 -1.72 -6.77
CA ARG A 225 16.11 -1.29 -5.50
C ARG A 225 15.92 -2.29 -4.37
N HIS A 226 14.67 -2.72 -4.15
CA HIS A 226 14.33 -3.51 -2.98
C HIS A 226 14.32 -5.02 -3.25
N ARG A 227 13.90 -5.44 -4.46
CA ARG A 227 13.78 -6.86 -4.79
C ARG A 227 15.06 -7.42 -5.39
N LEU A 228 15.76 -6.64 -6.21
CA LEU A 228 17.07 -7.06 -6.74
C LEU A 228 18.24 -6.61 -5.85
N LYS A 229 17.99 -5.72 -4.86
CA LYS A 229 18.99 -5.16 -3.93
C LYS A 229 20.08 -4.33 -4.62
N MET A 230 19.79 -3.77 -5.80
CA MET A 230 20.71 -2.90 -6.54
C MET A 230 20.83 -1.57 -5.85
N THR A 231 21.99 -0.92 -5.86
CA THR A 231 22.31 0.44 -5.40
C THR A 231 21.65 1.55 -6.24
N ALA A 232 21.64 2.79 -5.75
CA ALA A 232 20.95 3.91 -6.42
C ALA A 232 21.67 4.28 -7.72
N SER A 233 23.00 4.24 -7.69
CA SER A 233 23.85 4.43 -8.85
C SER A 233 23.60 3.37 -9.91
N GLU A 234 23.44 2.10 -9.52
CA GLU A 234 23.12 1.01 -10.46
C GLU A 234 21.74 1.21 -11.11
N VAL A 235 20.72 1.61 -10.34
CA VAL A 235 19.38 1.90 -10.89
C VAL A 235 19.41 3.08 -11.85
N VAL A 236 20.10 4.17 -11.49
CA VAL A 236 20.27 5.34 -12.37
C VAL A 236 20.97 4.94 -13.67
N ARG A 237 22.02 4.12 -13.59
CA ARG A 237 22.74 3.61 -14.76
C ARG A 237 21.81 2.82 -15.68
N ILE A 238 21.04 1.87 -15.14
CA ILE A 238 20.07 1.09 -15.94
C ILE A 238 19.05 2.00 -16.59
N HIS A 239 18.48 2.95 -15.85
CA HIS A 239 17.50 3.88 -16.41
C HIS A 239 18.08 4.70 -17.56
N ALA A 240 19.30 5.23 -17.42
CA ALA A 240 19.99 5.96 -18.47
C ALA A 240 20.21 5.10 -19.72
N THR A 241 20.62 3.84 -19.53
CA THR A 241 20.83 2.92 -20.66
C THR A 241 19.52 2.58 -21.39
N LEU A 242 18.45 2.30 -20.65
CA LEU A 242 17.13 2.04 -21.23
C LEU A 242 16.57 3.27 -21.96
N GLN A 243 16.79 4.48 -21.43
CA GLN A 243 16.37 5.73 -22.08
C GLN A 243 17.15 5.98 -23.37
N ALA A 244 18.47 5.78 -23.35
CA ALA A 244 19.31 5.90 -24.54
C ALA A 244 18.88 4.91 -25.64
N PHE A 245 18.52 3.69 -25.26
CA PHE A 245 18.00 2.69 -26.19
C PHE A 245 16.60 3.05 -26.72
N SER A 246 15.67 3.45 -25.83
CA SER A 246 14.30 3.86 -26.18
C SER A 246 14.26 4.97 -27.23
N SER A 247 15.17 5.95 -27.13
CA SER A 247 15.27 7.07 -28.08
C SER A 247 15.61 6.66 -29.53
N ARG A 248 16.10 5.43 -29.74
CA ARG A 248 16.44 4.88 -31.06
C ARG A 248 15.29 4.07 -31.68
N LEU A 249 14.28 3.73 -30.89
CA LEU A 249 13.14 2.94 -31.34
C LEU A 249 12.05 3.85 -31.93
N LEU A 250 11.40 3.40 -33.00
CA LEU A 250 10.22 4.07 -33.55
C LEU A 250 8.99 3.70 -32.69
N ASN A 251 8.15 4.67 -32.33
CA ASN A 251 6.90 4.51 -31.57
C ASN A 251 7.02 4.06 -30.10
N THR A 252 8.12 4.38 -29.41
CA THR A 252 8.21 4.19 -27.96
C THR A 252 7.31 5.19 -27.22
N MET A 253 6.40 4.66 -26.40
CA MET A 253 5.61 5.49 -25.47
C MET A 253 6.49 5.89 -24.30
N ASP A 254 7.21 7.00 -24.44
CA ASP A 254 7.84 7.65 -23.30
C ASP A 254 6.75 8.36 -22.48
N TYR A 255 6.65 7.96 -21.23
CA TYR A 255 5.83 8.64 -20.22
C TYR A 255 6.71 9.03 -19.05
N GLU A 256 6.44 10.18 -18.48
CA GLU A 256 7.08 10.62 -17.26
C GLU A 256 6.56 9.82 -16.06
N THR A 257 7.49 9.49 -15.16
CA THR A 257 7.17 8.80 -13.91
C THR A 257 7.61 9.62 -12.71
N THR A 258 6.80 9.60 -11.66
CA THR A 258 7.16 10.19 -10.37
C THR A 258 7.98 9.19 -9.56
N LYS A 259 9.10 9.64 -9.00
CA LYS A 259 9.97 8.85 -8.12
C LYS A 259 9.22 8.49 -6.83
N LEU A 260 9.25 7.20 -6.45
CA LEU A 260 8.70 6.72 -5.18
C LEU A 260 9.79 6.23 -4.21
N CYS A 261 10.76 5.46 -4.71
CA CYS A 261 11.85 4.90 -3.89
C CYS A 261 13.18 5.60 -4.19
N SER A 262 14.07 5.67 -3.19
CA SER A 262 15.31 6.47 -3.26
C SER A 262 16.56 5.74 -3.73
#